data_AF-A0A165QFY0-F1
#
_entry.id   AF-A0A165QFY0-F1
#
_cell.length_a   1.000
_cell.length_b   1.000
_cell.length_c   1.000
_cell.angle_alpha   90.00
_cell.angle_beta   90.00
_cell.angle_gamma   90.00
#
_symmetry.space_group_name_H-M   'P 1'
#
loop_
_entity.id
_entity.type
_entity.pdbx_description
1 polymer ?
#
loop_
_entity_poly.entity_id
_entity_poly.type
_entity_poly.pdbx_seq_one_letter_code
_entity_poly.pdbx_strand_id
1 'polypeptide(L)'
;MRVDNRSLRLEIEDQMKLHGYSLNKVAELTGINAGNLSMVLNGRARAMTIGHLDALAEVFGKHPGWLYELYTEECISDNKVSRPRLIPYLVRCVETGRVDCIEPVVSKILDNPKNVSIIFAAAEKLFENGRLEESAHFYQLVVDNNTYYKCH
;
A
#
# COMPACT_ATOMS: atom_id res chain seq x y z
N MET A 1 2.08 -14.46 26.15
CA MET A 1 2.00 -13.27 25.29
C MET A 1 1.09 -13.62 24.12
N ARG A 2 -0.03 -12.92 23.94
CA ARG A 2 -0.86 -13.11 22.75
C ARG A 2 -0.05 -12.60 21.57
N VAL A 3 0.13 -13.44 20.55
CA VAL A 3 0.57 -12.96 19.24
C VAL A 3 -0.54 -12.04 18.78
N ASP A 4 -0.28 -10.74 18.78
CA ASP A 4 -1.22 -9.75 18.27
C ASP A 4 -1.32 -9.99 16.76
N ASN A 5 -2.39 -10.65 16.32
CA ASN A 5 -2.63 -10.93 14.92
C ASN A 5 -3.21 -9.67 14.27
N ARG A 6 -2.43 -8.58 14.28
CA ARG A 6 -2.81 -7.29 13.74
C ARG A 6 -3.01 -7.44 12.24
N SER A 7 -4.25 -7.25 11.79
CA SER A 7 -4.59 -7.22 10.37
C SER A 7 -5.26 -5.91 10.02
N LEU A 8 -5.12 -5.50 8.76
CA LEU A 8 -5.72 -4.27 8.26
C LEU A 8 -7.25 -4.22 8.48
N ARG A 9 -7.93 -5.37 8.49
CA ARG A 9 -9.38 -5.44 8.75
C ARG A 9 -9.72 -5.22 10.22
N LEU A 10 -8.99 -5.87 11.13
CA LEU A 10 -9.20 -5.71 12.57
C LEU A 10 -8.96 -4.28 13.03
N GLU A 11 -7.91 -3.64 12.51
CA GLU A 11 -7.58 -2.25 12.84
C GLU A 11 -8.71 -1.30 12.40
N ILE A 12 -9.32 -1.53 11.23
CA ILE A 12 -10.48 -0.75 10.75
C ILE A 12 -11.70 -1.02 11.63
N GLU A 13 -12.02 -2.29 11.92
CA GLU A 13 -13.16 -2.65 12.77
C GLU A 13 -13.07 -2.07 14.18
N ASP A 14 -11.86 -2.02 14.74
CA ASP A 14 -11.66 -1.44 16.07
C ASP A 14 -11.83 0.08 16.06
N GLN A 15 -11.38 0.79 15.02
CA GLN A 15 -11.72 2.21 14.89
C GLN A 15 -13.22 2.42 14.67
N MET A 16 -13.90 1.57 13.89
CA MET A 16 -15.35 1.64 13.75
C MET A 16 -16.06 1.56 15.10
N LYS A 17 -15.66 0.61 15.96
CA LYS A 17 -16.21 0.47 17.33
C LYS A 17 -15.90 1.68 18.20
N LEU A 18 -14.65 2.14 18.19
CA LEU A 18 -14.21 3.30 19.00
C LEU A 18 -14.99 4.57 18.66
N HIS A 19 -15.29 4.79 17.39
CA HIS A 19 -16.07 5.94 16.92
C HIS A 19 -17.59 5.72 16.99
N GLY A 20 -18.07 4.50 17.28
CA GLY A 20 -19.48 4.14 17.20
C GLY A 20 -20.04 4.20 15.77
N TYR A 21 -19.19 4.05 14.75
CA TYR A 21 -19.59 4.12 13.35
C TYR A 21 -20.09 2.77 12.84
N SER A 22 -21.25 2.80 12.19
CA SER A 22 -21.73 1.66 11.40
C SER A 22 -20.96 1.55 10.08
N LEU A 23 -21.02 0.38 9.45
CA LEU A 23 -20.44 0.16 8.12
C LEU A 23 -20.96 1.17 7.09
N ASN A 24 -22.27 1.41 7.08
CA ASN A 24 -22.89 2.38 6.18
C ASN A 24 -22.39 3.79 6.46
N LYS A 25 -22.16 4.15 7.73
CA LYS A 25 -21.62 5.46 8.08
C LYS A 25 -20.20 5.64 7.58
N VAL A 26 -19.33 4.64 7.77
CA VAL A 26 -17.97 4.69 7.22
C VAL A 26 -17.99 4.77 5.71
N ALA A 27 -18.78 3.92 5.04
CA ALA A 27 -18.92 3.93 3.58
C ALA A 27 -19.35 5.32 3.05
N GLU A 28 -20.31 5.97 3.71
CA GLU A 28 -20.74 7.34 3.41
C GLU A 28 -19.59 8.34 3.57
N LEU A 29 -18.90 8.32 4.72
CA LEU A 29 -17.85 9.28 5.06
C LEU A 29 -16.60 9.13 4.19
N THR A 30 -16.20 7.90 3.86
CA THR A 30 -15.00 7.63 3.05
C THR A 30 -15.28 7.63 1.55
N GLY A 31 -16.55 7.68 1.14
CA GLY A 31 -16.97 7.50 -0.26
C GLY A 31 -16.73 6.07 -0.81
N ILE A 32 -16.42 5.10 0.05
CA ILE A 32 -16.20 3.71 -0.37
C ILE A 32 -17.56 3.03 -0.51
N ASN A 33 -17.78 2.28 -1.59
CA ASN A 33 -19.01 1.52 -1.75
C ASN A 33 -19.23 0.57 -0.55
N ALA A 34 -20.40 0.65 0.09
CA ALA A 34 -20.72 -0.14 1.28
C ALA A 34 -20.62 -1.66 1.04
N GLY A 35 -21.01 -2.14 -0.14
CA GLY A 35 -20.85 -3.55 -0.53
C GLY A 35 -19.38 -3.95 -0.61
N ASN A 36 -18.54 -3.12 -1.22
CA ASN A 36 -17.09 -3.35 -1.28
C ASN A 36 -16.45 -3.32 0.11
N LEU A 37 -16.79 -2.32 0.94
CA LEU A 37 -16.30 -2.23 2.31
C LEU A 37 -16.70 -3.47 3.11
N SER A 38 -17.93 -3.94 2.98
CA SER A 38 -18.42 -5.17 3.62
C SER A 38 -17.67 -6.42 3.16
N MET A 39 -17.43 -6.59 1.84
CA MET A 39 -16.66 -7.72 1.34
C MET A 39 -15.22 -7.70 1.84
N VAL A 40 -14.62 -6.52 1.95
CA VAL A 40 -13.27 -6.36 2.51
C VAL A 40 -13.24 -6.75 3.97
N LEU A 41 -14.09 -6.16 4.82
CA LEU A 41 -14.07 -6.39 6.27
C LEU A 41 -14.38 -7.85 6.61
N ASN A 42 -15.33 -8.47 5.91
CA ASN A 42 -15.64 -9.89 6.07
C ASN A 42 -14.59 -10.85 5.48
N GLY A 43 -13.45 -10.35 5.00
CA GLY A 43 -12.36 -11.16 4.44
C GLY A 43 -12.70 -11.84 3.10
N ARG A 44 -13.82 -11.50 2.47
CA ARG A 44 -14.28 -12.09 1.20
C ARG A 44 -13.61 -11.48 -0.02
N ALA A 45 -13.02 -10.29 0.10
CA ALA A 45 -12.26 -9.64 -0.96
C ALA A 45 -11.02 -8.92 -0.42
N ARG A 46 -9.94 -8.98 -1.21
CA ARG A 46 -8.76 -8.10 -1.08
C ARG A 46 -8.84 -7.06 -2.18
N ALA A 47 -9.53 -5.95 -1.91
CA ALA A 47 -9.95 -4.97 -2.92
C ALA A 47 -9.71 -3.51 -2.53
N MET A 48 -9.04 -3.24 -1.40
CA MET A 48 -8.79 -1.86 -1.04
C MET A 48 -7.64 -1.27 -1.86
N THR A 49 -7.83 -0.03 -2.30
CA THR A 49 -6.79 0.79 -2.89
C THR A 49 -6.07 1.55 -1.78
N ILE A 50 -4.86 2.07 -2.06
CA ILE A 50 -4.17 2.92 -1.10
C ILE A 50 -4.99 4.19 -0.75
N GLY A 51 -5.75 4.72 -1.72
CA GLY A 51 -6.66 5.84 -1.48
C GLY A 51 -7.78 5.53 -0.49
N HIS A 52 -8.26 4.27 -0.42
CA HIS A 52 -9.22 3.88 0.62
C HIS A 52 -8.61 3.96 2.01
N LEU A 53 -7.32 3.62 2.17
CA LEU A 53 -6.64 3.70 3.46
C LEU A 53 -6.48 5.16 3.90
N ASP A 54 -6.17 6.06 2.97
CA ASP A 54 -6.09 7.48 3.26
C ASP A 54 -7.44 8.07 3.68
N ALA A 55 -8.52 7.72 2.96
CA ALA A 55 -9.87 8.14 3.31
C ALA A 55 -10.28 7.62 4.70
N LEU A 56 -9.94 6.36 5.03
CA LEU A 56 -10.17 5.79 6.36
C LEU A 56 -9.36 6.51 7.44
N ALA A 57 -8.09 6.82 7.16
CA ALA A 57 -7.24 7.57 8.08
C ALA A 57 -7.84 8.94 8.39
N GLU A 58 -8.30 9.66 7.37
CA GLU A 58 -8.99 10.95 7.55
C GLU A 58 -10.24 10.82 8.41
N VAL A 59 -11.14 9.88 8.08
CA VAL A 59 -12.40 9.66 8.80
C VAL A 59 -12.19 9.27 10.27
N PHE A 60 -11.14 8.51 10.56
CA PHE A 60 -10.81 8.10 11.93
C PHE A 60 -9.82 9.04 12.64
N GLY A 61 -9.50 10.19 12.06
CA GLY A 61 -8.58 11.17 12.66
C GLY A 61 -7.16 10.64 12.87
N LYS A 62 -6.69 9.77 11.98
CA LYS A 62 -5.33 9.19 11.98
C LYS A 62 -4.44 9.95 11.01
N HIS A 63 -3.14 9.85 11.23
CA HIS A 63 -2.16 10.40 10.29
C HIS A 63 -2.16 9.61 8.96
N PRO A 64 -1.92 10.29 7.82
CA PRO A 64 -1.66 9.60 6.55
C PRO A 64 -0.59 8.53 6.72
N GLY A 65 -0.79 7.38 6.10
CA GLY A 65 0.13 6.25 6.26
C GLY A 65 -0.20 5.27 7.38
N TRP A 66 -1.16 5.54 8.26
CA TRP A 66 -1.46 4.73 9.45
C TRP A 66 -1.57 3.20 9.19
N LEU A 67 -2.12 2.78 8.05
CA LEU A 67 -2.31 1.37 7.69
C LEU A 67 -1.29 0.81 6.69
N TYR A 68 -0.26 1.56 6.31
CA TYR A 68 0.58 1.22 5.14
C TYR A 68 1.38 -0.07 5.32
N GLU A 69 1.91 -0.31 6.53
CA GLU A 69 2.60 -1.57 6.88
C GLU A 69 1.74 -2.81 6.57
N LEU A 70 0.44 -2.73 6.92
CA LEU A 70 -0.52 -3.82 6.76
C LEU A 70 -1.05 -3.93 5.31
N TYR A 71 -0.93 -2.86 4.51
CA TYR A 71 -1.43 -2.82 3.14
C TYR A 71 -0.65 -3.73 2.18
N THR A 72 0.58 -4.08 2.53
CA THR A 72 1.46 -4.91 1.70
C THR A 72 0.83 -6.26 1.33
N GLU A 73 -0.02 -6.82 2.20
CA GLU A 73 -0.78 -8.05 1.96
C GLU A 73 -1.90 -7.90 0.92
N GLU A 74 -2.36 -6.68 0.69
CA GLU A 74 -3.32 -6.36 -0.38
C GLU A 74 -2.60 -6.20 -1.73
N CYS A 75 -1.30 -5.89 -1.72
CA CYS A 75 -0.46 -5.77 -2.90
C CYS A 75 0.13 -7.11 -3.37
N ILE A 76 0.41 -8.03 -2.45
CA ILE A 76 1.17 -9.26 -2.73
C ILE A 76 0.39 -10.48 -2.21
N SER A 77 0.05 -11.41 -3.12
CA SER A 77 -0.62 -12.68 -2.79
C SER A 77 0.00 -13.82 -3.60
N ASP A 78 0.29 -14.95 -2.97
CA ASP A 78 0.82 -16.15 -3.63
C ASP A 78 2.02 -15.86 -4.55
N ASN A 79 2.95 -15.03 -4.08
CA ASN A 79 4.12 -14.54 -4.84
C ASN A 79 3.78 -13.76 -6.14
N LYS A 80 2.53 -13.35 -6.33
CA LYS A 80 2.08 -12.45 -7.39
C LYS A 80 1.91 -11.04 -6.83
N VAL A 81 2.40 -10.07 -7.59
CA VAL A 81 2.36 -8.66 -7.24
C VAL A 81 1.28 -7.95 -8.06
N SER A 82 0.37 -7.26 -7.37
CA SER A 82 -0.64 -6.42 -7.99
C SER A 82 -0.06 -5.07 -8.36
N ARG A 83 0.39 -4.94 -9.62
CA ARG A 83 0.86 -3.66 -10.19
C ARG A 83 -0.08 -2.48 -9.92
N PRO A 84 -1.42 -2.57 -10.14
CA PRO A 84 -2.30 -1.42 -9.95
C PRO A 84 -2.46 -0.98 -8.49
N ARG A 85 -2.02 -1.79 -7.52
CA ARG A 85 -1.99 -1.40 -6.10
C ARG A 85 -0.60 -0.99 -5.66
N LEU A 86 0.41 -1.73 -6.08
CA LEU A 86 1.77 -1.52 -5.57
C LEU A 86 2.40 -0.24 -6.12
N ILE A 87 2.19 0.09 -7.39
CA ILE A 87 2.71 1.33 -7.98
C ILE A 87 2.20 2.56 -7.21
N PRO A 88 0.87 2.79 -7.06
CA PRO A 88 0.39 3.94 -6.31
C PRO A 88 0.75 3.88 -4.83
N TYR A 89 0.86 2.69 -4.22
CA TYR A 89 1.35 2.56 -2.84
C TYR A 89 2.77 3.10 -2.66
N LEU A 90 3.71 2.73 -3.54
CA LEU A 90 5.10 3.18 -3.47
C LEU A 90 5.19 4.71 -3.62
N VAL A 91 4.48 5.27 -4.61
CA VAL A 91 4.40 6.72 -4.81
C VAL A 91 3.83 7.40 -3.56
N ARG A 92 2.77 6.84 -2.99
CA ARG A 92 2.11 7.43 -1.83
C ARG A 92 2.94 7.35 -0.55
N CYS A 93 3.75 6.30 -0.37
CA CYS A 93 4.72 6.22 0.72
C CYS A 93 5.71 7.40 0.67
N VAL A 94 6.20 7.76 -0.53
CA VAL A 94 7.08 8.92 -0.74
C VAL A 94 6.37 10.25 -0.48
N GLU A 95 5.10 10.38 -0.86
CA GLU A 95 4.29 11.58 -0.62
C GLU A 95 3.95 11.80 0.86
N THR A 96 3.73 10.72 1.60
CA THR A 96 3.34 10.77 3.03
C THR A 96 4.53 10.68 3.98
N GLY A 97 5.75 10.58 3.44
CA GLY A 97 6.98 10.42 4.25
C GLY A 97 7.13 9.04 4.89
N ARG A 98 6.26 8.07 4.56
CA ARG A 98 6.34 6.67 5.01
C ARG A 98 7.38 5.87 4.24
N VAL A 99 8.60 6.39 4.17
CA VAL A 99 9.73 5.74 3.47
C VAL A 99 10.14 4.42 4.15
N ASP A 100 9.84 4.28 5.44
CA ASP A 100 9.99 3.05 6.23
C ASP A 100 9.19 1.87 5.64
N CYS A 101 8.10 2.16 4.94
CA CYS A 101 7.23 1.16 4.30
C CYS A 101 7.71 0.71 2.91
N ILE A 102 8.74 1.36 2.33
CA ILE A 102 9.19 1.12 0.96
C ILE A 102 10.17 -0.05 0.91
N GLU A 103 11.28 0.04 1.64
CA GLU A 103 12.38 -0.92 1.55
C GLU A 103 11.92 -2.38 1.76
N PRO A 104 11.14 -2.71 2.81
CA PRO A 104 10.71 -4.10 3.02
C PRO A 104 9.90 -4.68 1.85
N VAL A 105 9.17 -3.82 1.14
CA VAL A 105 8.35 -4.23 -0.01
C VAL A 105 9.20 -4.35 -1.26
N VAL A 106 10.12 -3.41 -1.49
CA VAL A 106 11.06 -3.45 -2.62
C VAL A 106 11.92 -4.70 -2.54
N SER A 107 12.55 -4.99 -1.39
CA SER A 107 13.40 -6.17 -1.24
C SER A 107 12.61 -7.46 -1.53
N LYS A 108 11.35 -7.53 -1.06
CA LYS A 108 10.47 -8.70 -1.28
C LYS A 108 10.07 -8.92 -2.75
N ILE A 109 9.85 -7.86 -3.53
CA ILE A 109 9.38 -8.02 -4.92
C ILE A 109 10.53 -8.21 -5.91
N LEU A 110 11.72 -7.69 -5.62
CA LEU A 110 12.89 -7.73 -6.51
C LEU A 110 13.57 -9.11 -6.57
N ASP A 111 13.18 -10.05 -5.71
CA ASP A 111 13.49 -11.48 -5.85
C ASP A 111 13.01 -12.07 -7.18
N ASN A 112 12.02 -11.45 -7.81
CA ASN A 112 11.57 -11.79 -9.16
C ASN A 112 11.93 -10.66 -10.14
N PRO A 113 12.87 -10.87 -11.07
CA PRO A 113 13.34 -9.82 -11.97
C PRO A 113 12.23 -9.18 -12.82
N LYS A 114 11.12 -9.91 -13.08
CA LYS A 114 9.97 -9.36 -13.83
C LYS A 114 9.31 -8.18 -13.12
N ASN A 115 9.44 -8.10 -11.79
CA ASN A 115 8.86 -7.05 -10.97
C ASN A 115 9.66 -5.74 -10.99
N VAL A 116 10.87 -5.71 -11.54
CA VAL A 116 11.67 -4.47 -11.64
C VAL A 116 10.92 -3.36 -12.40
N SER A 117 10.10 -3.76 -13.37
CA SER A 117 9.21 -2.88 -14.13
C SER A 117 8.11 -2.19 -13.29
N ILE A 118 7.88 -2.62 -12.05
CA ILE A 118 6.99 -1.96 -11.08
C ILE A 118 7.73 -0.78 -10.43
N ILE A 119 8.98 -0.99 -10.03
CA ILE A 119 9.85 0.05 -9.45
C ILE A 119 10.06 1.15 -10.48
N PHE A 120 10.37 0.78 -11.72
CA PHE A 120 10.47 1.72 -12.83
C PHE A 120 9.18 2.54 -13.01
N ALA A 121 8.01 1.90 -13.02
CA ALA A 121 6.73 2.61 -13.17
C ALA A 121 6.42 3.54 -11.97
N ALA A 122 6.88 3.22 -10.76
CA ALA A 122 6.79 4.13 -9.62
C ALA A 122 7.76 5.32 -9.76
N ALA A 123 8.98 5.08 -10.27
CA ALA A 123 9.95 6.12 -10.58
C ALA A 123 9.38 7.13 -11.59
N GLU A 124 8.82 6.65 -12.70
CA GLU A 124 8.20 7.49 -13.73
C GLU A 124 7.09 8.38 -13.13
N LYS A 125 6.21 7.81 -12.30
CA LYS A 125 5.16 8.58 -11.64
C LYS A 125 5.69 9.63 -10.66
N LEU A 126 6.75 9.31 -9.91
CA LEU A 126 7.40 10.27 -9.04
C LEU A 126 8.02 11.41 -9.84
N PHE A 127 8.67 11.09 -10.96
CA PHE A 127 9.25 12.06 -11.88
C PHE A 127 8.17 12.98 -12.47
N GLU A 128 7.08 12.42 -12.98
CA GLU A 128 5.91 13.15 -13.48
C GLU A 128 5.29 14.07 -12.42
N ASN A 129 5.29 13.64 -11.15
CA ASN A 129 4.82 14.43 -10.01
C ASN A 129 5.84 15.47 -9.51
N GLY A 130 7.00 15.63 -10.17
CA GLY A 130 8.04 16.59 -9.79
C GLY A 130 8.94 16.17 -8.61
N ARG A 131 8.85 14.92 -8.17
CA ARG A 131 9.67 14.33 -7.08
C ARG A 131 10.97 13.77 -7.65
N LEU A 132 11.86 14.67 -8.06
CA LEU A 132 13.06 14.34 -8.84
C LEU A 132 14.09 13.53 -8.04
N GLU A 133 14.35 13.89 -6.78
CA GLU A 133 15.33 13.17 -5.96
C GLU A 133 14.86 11.76 -5.62
N GLU A 134 13.57 11.62 -5.29
CA GLU A 134 13.00 10.32 -4.95
C GLU A 134 12.81 9.45 -6.19
N SER A 135 12.45 10.02 -7.34
CA SER A 135 12.42 9.26 -8.60
C SER A 135 13.82 8.76 -8.99
N ALA A 136 14.87 9.58 -8.83
CA ALA A 136 16.25 9.17 -9.05
C ALA A 136 16.66 7.97 -8.19
N HIS A 137 16.26 7.94 -6.92
CA HIS A 137 16.49 6.80 -6.04
C HIS A 137 15.83 5.52 -6.58
N PHE A 138 14.57 5.61 -7.03
CA PHE A 138 13.88 4.46 -7.63
C PHE A 138 14.51 4.00 -8.96
N TYR A 139 14.99 4.93 -9.80
CA TYR A 139 15.74 4.56 -11.01
C TYR A 139 17.04 3.83 -10.67
N GLN A 140 17.75 4.25 -9.62
CA GLN A 140 18.98 3.58 -9.20
C GLN A 140 18.71 2.13 -8.79
N LEU A 141 17.62 1.87 -8.04
CA LEU A 141 17.20 0.51 -7.69
C LEU A 141 16.96 -0.38 -8.94
N VAL A 142 16.43 0.20 -10.02
CA VAL A 142 16.24 -0.51 -11.30
C VAL A 142 17.57 -0.84 -11.96
N VAL A 143 18.53 0.09 -11.94
CA VAL A 143 19.87 -0.11 -12.53
C VAL A 143 20.66 -1.18 -11.78
N ASP A 144 20.66 -1.11 -10.44
CA ASP A 144 21.39 -2.04 -9.59
C ASP A 144 20.86 -3.46 -9.76
N ASN A 145 19.53 -3.62 -9.79
CA ASN A 145 18.89 -4.91 -9.99
C ASN A 145 19.20 -5.49 -11.39
N ASN A 146 19.14 -4.69 -12.45
CA ASN A 146 19.47 -5.14 -13.81
C ASN A 146 20.95 -5.52 -13.99
N THR A 147 21.85 -4.92 -13.22
CA THR A 147 23.29 -5.21 -13.30
C THR A 147 23.62 -6.52 -12.60
N TYR A 148 22.94 -6.83 -11.49
CA TYR A 148 23.05 -8.11 -10.78
C TYR A 148 22.73 -9.32 -11.69
N TYR A 149 21.64 -9.25 -12.48
CA TYR A 149 21.25 -10.33 -13.41
C TYR A 149 22.10 -10.41 -14.69
N LYS A 150 23.00 -9.46 -14.95
CA LYS A 150 23.93 -9.52 -16.10
C LYS A 150 25.28 -10.16 -15.75
N CYS A 151 25.59 -10.31 -14.47
CA CYS A 151 26.86 -10.87 -13.98
C CYS A 151 26.76 -12.34 -13.53
N HIS A 152 25.58 -12.95 -13.63
CA HIS A 152 25.30 -14.37 -13.31
C HIS A 152 24.56 -15.00 -14.48
#